data_AF-A0AAW0QNZ0-F1
#
_entry.id   AF-A0AAW0QNZ0-F1
#
_cell.length_a   1.000
_cell.length_b   1.000
_cell.length_c   1.000
_cell.angle_alpha   90.00
_cell.angle_beta   90.00
_cell.angle_gamma   90.00
#
_symmetry.space_group_name_H-M   'P 1'
#
loop_
_entity.id
_entity.type
_entity.pdbx_description
1 polymer ?
#
loop_
_entity_poly.entity_id
_entity_poly.type
_entity_poly.pdbx_seq_one_letter_code
_entity_poly.pdbx_strand_id
1 'polypeptide(L)'
;MFSVKRTRLAAAQVLFTFVVLSIIHLGFRSSASDSWSRWKPYVTVPRTKGDDDGIANTTTNSDIHENATNALLPYEPHLDNITEPYVESILNYSDTTLPRLQCPKLDTSRYAYLRAVAGKKSSQDVRYFFALNLKESEHLIAGLLGSVVEAAHFLGVSSCALSIVEGNSEDATRRILTALQPELQKIGLRYFLNLTDINPKVGERIEKLAQLRNLVLEPLTSNAVAADADTTIVFINDVSPCTEDLLELVHQRRLQHADMTCAMDWTYAGKEPTFYDVWVARTIKGDGFFQIPPDGSWSQAWDIFAGDPDTKRRYMDKNPFQVFACWNGATAFTAAPILGLPAEPGRGPIGKASGARVAFRYNREGECYAGEPTLFCKDLWWRGYGRIAVIPSINIEYSDEASTRLKKLKGFTSRWTAQEDLTATRIVWQVEPPEKWKCMHGWWNQVWVPWNQTLS
;
A
#
# COMPACT_ATOMS: atom_id res chain seq x y z
N MET A 1 63.58 -40.37 -31.83
CA MET A 1 62.79 -41.40 -32.52
C MET A 1 61.32 -41.12 -32.20
N PHE A 2 60.52 -40.98 -33.25
CA PHE A 2 59.17 -40.43 -33.27
C PHE A 2 58.10 -41.31 -32.60
N SER A 3 57.04 -40.62 -32.13
CA SER A 3 55.61 -40.95 -32.32
C SER A 3 55.06 -42.30 -31.83
N VAL A 4 54.12 -42.23 -30.88
CA VAL A 4 52.66 -42.48 -31.09
C VAL A 4 52.05 -42.61 -29.69
N LYS A 5 51.26 -41.62 -29.27
CA LYS A 5 50.13 -41.73 -28.32
C LYS A 5 49.46 -40.37 -28.18
N ARG A 6 48.83 -39.91 -29.26
CA ARG A 6 47.85 -38.81 -29.29
C ARG A 6 46.62 -39.32 -30.02
N THR A 7 45.75 -40.02 -29.29
CA THR A 7 44.35 -40.29 -29.67
C THR A 7 43.75 -41.11 -28.54
N ARG A 8 43.11 -40.44 -27.56
CA ARG A 8 42.05 -40.98 -26.67
C ARG A 8 41.62 -40.04 -25.54
N LEU A 9 42.04 -38.77 -25.52
CA LEU A 9 41.51 -37.77 -24.58
C LEU A 9 40.61 -36.69 -25.19
N ALA A 10 40.42 -36.67 -26.52
CA ALA A 10 39.59 -35.64 -27.18
C ALA A 10 38.13 -36.08 -27.43
N ALA A 11 37.78 -37.37 -27.25
CA ALA A 11 36.44 -37.87 -27.55
C ALA A 11 35.49 -37.91 -26.32
N ALA A 12 36.03 -37.98 -25.10
CA ALA A 12 35.21 -38.02 -23.89
C ALA A 12 34.80 -36.62 -23.39
N GLN A 13 35.53 -35.57 -23.80
CA GLN A 13 35.24 -34.19 -23.42
C GLN A 13 34.27 -33.48 -24.36
N VAL A 14 33.92 -34.07 -25.52
CA VAL A 14 32.94 -33.50 -26.48
C VAL A 14 31.55 -34.11 -26.28
N LEU A 15 31.44 -35.35 -25.80
CA LEU A 15 30.12 -35.95 -25.52
C LEU A 15 29.47 -35.40 -24.24
N PHE A 16 30.27 -34.99 -23.24
CA PHE A 16 29.71 -34.42 -22.00
C PHE A 16 29.21 -32.98 -22.20
N THR A 17 29.80 -32.22 -23.11
CA THR A 17 29.32 -30.88 -23.47
C THR A 17 28.06 -30.94 -24.32
N PHE A 18 27.89 -31.92 -25.21
CA PHE A 18 26.69 -32.01 -26.05
C PHE A 18 25.44 -32.54 -25.30
N VAL A 19 25.61 -33.43 -24.30
CA VAL A 19 24.47 -33.88 -23.49
C VAL A 19 24.02 -32.81 -22.50
N VAL A 20 24.94 -32.00 -21.96
CA VAL A 20 24.59 -30.83 -21.12
C VAL A 20 23.95 -29.71 -21.95
N LEU A 21 24.40 -29.49 -23.20
CA LEU A 21 23.79 -28.48 -24.08
C LEU A 21 22.42 -28.89 -24.66
N SER A 22 22.11 -30.19 -24.74
CA SER A 22 20.81 -30.66 -25.25
C SER A 22 19.73 -30.70 -24.16
N ILE A 23 20.11 -30.85 -22.88
CA ILE A 23 19.19 -30.72 -21.74
C ILE A 23 18.88 -29.25 -21.42
N ILE A 24 19.74 -28.32 -21.85
CA ILE A 24 19.48 -26.86 -21.73
C ILE A 24 18.52 -26.36 -22.82
N HIS A 25 18.32 -27.10 -23.92
CA HIS A 25 17.45 -26.67 -25.03
C HIS A 25 16.07 -27.34 -25.13
N LEU A 26 15.77 -28.36 -24.31
CA LEU A 26 14.42 -28.93 -24.20
C LEU A 26 14.04 -29.16 -22.73
N GLY A 27 13.40 -28.15 -22.13
CA GLY A 27 12.66 -28.36 -20.89
C GLY A 27 12.81 -27.25 -19.84
N PHE A 28 12.47 -26.00 -20.17
CA PHE A 28 11.95 -25.03 -19.19
C PHE A 28 11.18 -23.93 -19.97
N ARG A 29 9.95 -24.25 -20.41
CA ARG A 29 8.91 -23.21 -20.55
C ARG A 29 8.26 -23.07 -19.18
N SER A 30 8.91 -22.30 -18.32
CA SER A 30 8.32 -21.76 -17.09
C SER A 30 8.06 -20.28 -17.36
N SER A 31 6.81 -19.87 -17.21
CA SER A 31 6.28 -18.51 -17.38
C SER A 31 6.73 -17.60 -16.24
N ALA A 32 8.04 -17.37 -16.10
CA ALA A 32 8.62 -16.55 -15.03
C ALA A 32 9.56 -15.44 -15.52
N SER A 33 9.70 -15.23 -16.83
CA SER A 33 10.61 -14.22 -17.41
C SER A 33 9.96 -12.90 -17.83
N ASP A 34 8.63 -12.76 -17.76
CA ASP A 34 7.92 -11.54 -18.20
C ASP A 34 7.58 -10.54 -17.08
N SER A 35 7.97 -10.80 -15.82
CA SER A 35 7.78 -9.83 -14.72
C SER A 35 8.92 -8.80 -14.60
N TRP A 36 10.06 -9.02 -15.28
CA TRP A 36 11.29 -8.21 -15.09
C TRP A 36 11.39 -7.01 -16.04
N SER A 37 10.49 -6.86 -17.00
CA SER A 37 10.48 -5.74 -17.96
C SER A 37 9.45 -4.65 -17.64
N ARG A 38 8.65 -4.79 -16.57
CA ARG A 38 7.46 -3.95 -16.33
C ARG A 38 7.62 -2.77 -15.36
N TRP A 39 8.81 -2.54 -14.82
CA TRP A 39 9.10 -1.39 -13.96
C TRP A 39 10.51 -0.81 -14.22
N LYS A 40 10.71 -0.25 -15.42
CA LYS A 40 11.69 0.82 -15.59
C LYS A 40 10.98 2.14 -15.35
N PRO A 41 11.43 3.00 -14.42
CA PRO A 41 10.96 4.39 -14.38
C PRO A 41 11.49 5.08 -15.64
N TYR A 42 10.71 5.07 -16.72
CA TYR A 42 10.93 5.97 -17.84
C TYR A 42 10.57 7.38 -17.38
N VAL A 43 11.51 8.06 -16.72
CA VAL A 43 11.49 9.51 -16.60
C VAL A 43 12.08 10.05 -17.90
N THR A 44 11.24 10.21 -18.91
CA THR A 44 11.58 11.08 -20.05
C THR A 44 11.20 12.51 -19.70
N VAL A 45 12.20 13.32 -19.36
CA VAL A 45 12.08 14.77 -19.18
C VAL A 45 11.84 15.43 -20.54
N PRO A 46 10.81 16.26 -20.74
CA PRO A 46 10.68 17.05 -21.95
C PRO A 46 11.73 18.16 -21.98
N ARG A 47 12.50 18.21 -23.06
CA ARG A 47 13.38 19.34 -23.41
C ARG A 47 12.50 20.52 -23.86
N THR A 48 12.74 21.69 -23.31
CA THR A 48 12.07 22.96 -23.67
C THR A 48 12.55 23.55 -25.00
N LYS A 49 11.58 24.07 -25.78
CA LYS A 49 11.59 25.15 -26.82
C LYS A 49 10.67 24.71 -27.98
N GLY A 50 9.78 25.50 -28.57
CA GLY A 50 9.39 26.92 -28.48
C GLY A 50 8.43 27.16 -29.67
N ASP A 51 7.46 28.07 -29.48
CA ASP A 51 6.63 28.84 -30.43
C ASP A 51 6.17 28.21 -31.76
N ASP A 52 4.84 28.06 -31.96
CA ASP A 52 4.05 28.99 -32.80
C ASP A 52 2.57 28.55 -32.96
N ASP A 53 1.72 29.56 -32.79
CA ASP A 53 0.33 29.85 -33.20
C ASP A 53 -0.57 28.84 -33.92
N GLY A 54 -1.86 28.85 -33.51
CA GLY A 54 -2.97 28.28 -34.27
C GLY A 54 -4.34 28.42 -33.62
N ILE A 55 -4.92 29.61 -33.67
CA ILE A 55 -6.31 29.95 -33.27
C ILE A 55 -7.33 29.21 -34.16
N ALA A 56 -8.34 28.56 -33.57
CA ALA A 56 -9.70 28.48 -34.15
C ALA A 56 -10.78 28.00 -33.16
N ASN A 57 -11.59 28.97 -32.73
CA ASN A 57 -13.05 28.95 -32.50
C ASN A 57 -13.76 27.81 -31.74
N THR A 58 -14.21 28.20 -30.55
CA THR A 58 -15.53 27.98 -29.94
C THR A 58 -16.64 27.38 -30.80
N THR A 59 -17.24 26.31 -30.26
CA THR A 59 -18.69 26.12 -30.25
C THR A 59 -19.13 25.60 -28.89
N THR A 60 -20.05 26.36 -28.30
CA THR A 60 -20.83 26.07 -27.10
C THR A 60 -21.70 24.84 -27.30
N ASN A 61 -21.71 23.92 -26.34
CA ASN A 61 -22.92 23.18 -26.00
C ASN A 61 -22.93 22.94 -24.49
N SER A 62 -23.78 23.72 -23.83
CA SER A 62 -24.32 23.44 -22.52
C SER A 62 -25.17 22.17 -22.57
N ASP A 63 -25.37 21.57 -21.40
CA ASP A 63 -26.41 20.58 -21.08
C ASP A 63 -26.13 19.12 -21.41
N ILE A 64 -25.25 18.47 -20.62
CA ILE A 64 -25.51 17.09 -20.12
C ILE A 64 -24.87 16.96 -18.72
N HIS A 65 -25.55 17.46 -17.70
CA HIS A 65 -25.33 17.07 -16.31
C HIS A 65 -26.59 16.36 -15.83
N GLU A 66 -26.65 15.03 -15.95
CA GLU A 66 -27.55 14.19 -15.15
C GLU A 66 -27.16 12.70 -15.23
N ASN A 67 -26.94 12.12 -14.04
CA ASN A 67 -27.09 10.70 -13.69
C ASN A 67 -26.23 9.63 -14.39
N ALA A 68 -25.00 9.45 -13.91
CA ALA A 68 -24.32 8.15 -13.94
C ALA A 68 -24.56 7.41 -12.61
N THR A 69 -25.79 6.97 -12.37
CA THR A 69 -26.14 6.04 -11.29
C THR A 69 -26.68 4.74 -11.88
N ASN A 70 -26.06 3.62 -11.52
CA ASN A 70 -26.58 2.25 -11.60
C ASN A 70 -27.01 1.73 -12.99
N ALA A 71 -26.09 1.68 -13.96
CA ALA A 71 -26.22 0.68 -15.02
C ALA A 71 -25.65 -0.65 -14.49
N LEU A 72 -26.53 -1.52 -13.96
CA LEU A 72 -26.19 -2.92 -13.77
C LEU A 72 -25.80 -3.49 -15.15
N LEU A 73 -24.60 -4.04 -15.26
CA LEU A 73 -24.18 -4.76 -16.46
C LEU A 73 -25.18 -5.91 -16.73
N PRO A 74 -25.45 -6.29 -17.99
CA PRO A 74 -26.33 -7.40 -18.30
C PRO A 74 -25.91 -8.67 -17.55
N TYR A 75 -26.87 -9.33 -16.90
CA TYR A 75 -26.64 -10.62 -16.24
C TYR A 75 -26.30 -11.68 -17.29
N GLU A 76 -25.10 -12.24 -17.24
CA GLU A 76 -24.66 -13.33 -18.12
C GLU A 76 -24.35 -14.59 -17.28
N PRO A 77 -25.17 -15.66 -17.37
CA PRO A 77 -25.06 -16.86 -16.53
C PRO A 77 -23.72 -17.60 -16.60
N HIS A 78 -22.98 -17.47 -17.71
CA HIS A 78 -21.65 -18.09 -17.85
C HIS A 78 -20.57 -17.41 -16.99
N LEU A 79 -20.84 -16.20 -16.50
CA LEU A 79 -19.92 -15.44 -15.67
C LEU A 79 -19.95 -15.88 -14.20
N ASP A 80 -21.05 -16.49 -13.74
CA ASP A 80 -21.25 -16.94 -12.35
C ASP A 80 -20.23 -18.02 -11.96
N ASN A 81 -19.93 -18.96 -12.88
CA ASN A 81 -18.95 -20.04 -12.69
C ASN A 81 -17.52 -19.54 -12.39
N ILE A 82 -17.18 -18.30 -12.75
CA ILE A 82 -15.85 -17.74 -12.51
C ILE A 82 -15.80 -17.00 -11.18
N THR A 83 -16.88 -16.30 -10.79
CA THR A 83 -16.88 -15.43 -9.62
C THR A 83 -17.30 -16.14 -8.34
N GLU A 84 -18.12 -17.18 -8.41
CA GLU A 84 -18.65 -17.89 -7.24
C GLU A 84 -17.54 -18.41 -6.30
N PRO A 85 -16.46 -19.07 -6.77
CA PRO A 85 -15.39 -19.52 -5.88
C PRO A 85 -14.68 -18.37 -5.15
N TYR A 86 -14.56 -17.20 -5.80
CA TYR A 86 -13.96 -16.02 -5.17
C TYR A 86 -14.88 -15.43 -4.10
N VAL A 87 -16.17 -15.31 -4.40
CA VAL A 87 -17.16 -14.80 -3.44
C VAL A 87 -17.22 -15.69 -2.19
N GLU A 88 -17.30 -17.01 -2.38
CA GLU A 88 -17.27 -17.98 -1.28
C GLU A 88 -15.98 -17.87 -0.45
N SER A 89 -14.82 -17.83 -1.12
CA SER A 89 -13.51 -17.76 -0.45
C SER A 89 -13.28 -16.45 0.32
N ILE A 90 -13.84 -15.33 -0.15
CA ILE A 90 -13.74 -14.03 0.51
C ILE A 90 -14.64 -13.98 1.76
N LEU A 91 -15.86 -14.53 1.68
CA LEU A 91 -16.81 -14.52 2.81
C LEU A 91 -16.48 -15.58 3.87
N ASN A 92 -15.84 -16.68 3.46
CA ASN A 92 -15.37 -17.73 4.33
C ASN A 92 -13.85 -17.72 4.44
N TYR A 93 -13.32 -17.02 5.45
CA TYR A 93 -11.87 -16.92 5.68
C TYR A 93 -11.16 -18.28 5.93
N SER A 94 -11.92 -19.33 6.31
CA SER A 94 -11.37 -20.68 6.48
C SER A 94 -11.30 -21.47 5.17
N ASP A 95 -11.86 -20.94 4.08
CA ASP A 95 -11.80 -21.56 2.77
C ASP A 95 -10.43 -21.38 2.11
N THR A 96 -9.86 -22.50 1.70
CA THR A 96 -8.57 -22.63 1.01
C THR A 96 -8.70 -23.24 -0.39
N THR A 97 -9.91 -23.24 -0.96
CA THR A 97 -10.17 -23.69 -2.34
C THR A 97 -9.35 -22.90 -3.35
N LEU A 98 -9.33 -21.58 -3.22
CA LEU A 98 -8.47 -20.70 -3.98
C LEU A 98 -7.09 -20.54 -3.31
N PRO A 99 -6.01 -20.44 -4.10
CA PRO A 99 -4.69 -20.08 -3.58
C PRO A 99 -4.76 -18.80 -2.76
N ARG A 100 -4.18 -18.83 -1.56
CA ARG A 100 -4.05 -17.68 -0.67
C ARG A 100 -2.92 -17.90 0.33
N LEU A 101 -2.38 -16.81 0.88
CA LEU A 101 -1.49 -16.88 2.03
C LEU A 101 -2.17 -17.61 3.21
N GLN A 102 -1.47 -18.61 3.76
CA GLN A 102 -1.92 -19.36 4.93
C GLN A 102 -1.58 -18.58 6.21
N CYS A 103 -2.60 -17.94 6.78
CA CYS A 103 -2.47 -17.09 7.95
C CYS A 103 -2.65 -17.86 9.27
N PRO A 104 -2.00 -17.41 10.36
CA PRO A 104 -2.21 -17.99 11.67
C PRO A 104 -3.62 -17.69 12.17
N LYS A 105 -4.11 -18.51 13.10
CA LYS A 105 -5.36 -18.23 13.81
C LYS A 105 -5.25 -16.90 14.57
N LEU A 106 -6.26 -16.06 14.42
CA LEU A 106 -6.31 -14.76 15.07
C LEU A 106 -6.30 -14.88 16.61
N ASP A 107 -5.36 -14.20 17.26
CA ASP A 107 -5.41 -13.94 18.70
C ASP A 107 -6.45 -12.85 18.99
N THR A 108 -7.68 -13.30 19.27
CA THR A 108 -8.80 -12.41 19.56
C THR A 108 -8.63 -11.59 20.85
N SER A 109 -7.79 -12.04 21.79
CA SER A 109 -7.66 -11.41 23.11
C SER A 109 -6.92 -10.07 23.02
N ARG A 110 -5.83 -10.01 22.25
CA ARG A 110 -5.03 -8.81 22.01
C ARG A 110 -5.85 -7.65 21.45
N TYR A 111 -6.77 -7.95 20.54
CA TYR A 111 -7.56 -6.95 19.82
C TYR A 111 -8.97 -6.75 20.39
N ALA A 112 -9.33 -7.44 21.49
CA ALA A 112 -10.71 -7.49 22.00
C ALA A 112 -11.31 -6.10 22.28
N TYR A 113 -10.50 -5.15 22.74
CA TYR A 113 -10.95 -3.78 23.04
C TYR A 113 -11.29 -2.94 21.79
N LEU A 114 -10.86 -3.38 20.59
CA LEU A 114 -11.22 -2.74 19.32
C LEU A 114 -12.64 -3.10 18.88
N ARG A 115 -13.22 -4.18 19.42
CA ARG A 115 -14.57 -4.61 19.03
C ARG A 115 -15.59 -3.55 19.38
N ALA A 116 -16.49 -3.27 18.44
CA ALA A 116 -17.55 -2.33 18.67
C ALA A 116 -18.52 -2.86 19.74
N VAL A 117 -18.65 -2.13 20.85
CA VAL A 117 -19.68 -2.39 21.85
C VAL A 117 -21.04 -1.96 21.30
N ALA A 118 -22.00 -2.89 21.29
CA ALA A 118 -23.39 -2.62 20.90
C ALA A 118 -23.98 -1.47 21.75
N GLY A 119 -24.63 -0.51 21.09
CA GLY A 119 -25.36 0.60 21.75
C GLY A 119 -24.56 1.87 22.08
N LYS A 120 -23.25 1.95 21.79
CA LYS A 120 -22.43 3.15 22.09
C LYS A 120 -22.37 4.23 20.99
N LYS A 121 -22.76 3.91 19.76
CA LYS A 121 -22.79 4.83 18.61
C LYS A 121 -23.99 4.53 17.73
N SER A 122 -24.44 5.51 16.94
CA SER A 122 -25.52 5.33 15.97
C SER A 122 -25.16 4.20 15.01
N SER A 123 -26.16 3.46 14.50
CA SER A 123 -25.95 2.44 13.46
C SER A 123 -25.33 3.01 12.17
N GLN A 124 -25.31 4.34 12.01
CA GLN A 124 -24.70 5.03 10.88
C GLN A 124 -23.22 5.40 11.09
N ASP A 125 -22.67 5.30 12.30
CA ASP A 125 -21.29 5.74 12.57
C ASP A 125 -20.27 4.66 12.20
N VAL A 126 -19.36 4.96 11.27
CA VAL A 126 -18.22 4.12 10.93
C VAL A 126 -17.08 4.37 11.92
N ARG A 127 -16.60 3.31 12.57
CA ARG A 127 -15.36 3.32 13.37
C ARG A 127 -14.15 2.88 12.56
N TYR A 128 -14.36 2.02 11.57
CA TYR A 128 -13.31 1.43 10.74
C TYR A 128 -13.68 1.54 9.26
N PHE A 129 -12.91 2.30 8.50
CA PHE A 129 -13.13 2.50 7.08
C PHE A 129 -11.99 1.82 6.29
N PHE A 130 -12.27 0.69 5.67
CA PHE A 130 -11.32 -0.01 4.81
C PHE A 130 -11.32 0.61 3.42
N ALA A 131 -10.16 0.95 2.88
CA ALA A 131 -10.00 1.64 1.60
C ALA A 131 -8.98 0.92 0.73
N LEU A 132 -9.34 0.60 -0.52
CA LEU A 132 -8.44 -0.04 -1.48
C LEU A 132 -8.56 0.58 -2.88
N ASN A 133 -7.41 0.80 -3.53
CA ASN A 133 -7.35 1.00 -4.98
C ASN A 133 -6.82 -0.29 -5.61
N LEU A 134 -7.59 -0.91 -6.49
CA LEU A 134 -7.24 -2.21 -7.10
C LEU A 134 -7.16 -2.12 -8.62
N LYS A 135 -6.26 -2.93 -9.18
CA LYS A 135 -6.09 -3.11 -10.63
C LYS A 135 -5.33 -4.42 -10.87
N GLU A 136 -5.82 -5.27 -11.77
CA GLU A 136 -5.24 -6.60 -12.07
C GLU A 136 -4.94 -7.44 -10.80
N SER A 137 -5.88 -7.44 -9.86
CA SER A 137 -5.70 -8.00 -8.53
C SER A 137 -6.37 -9.37 -8.35
N GLU A 138 -6.85 -10.02 -9.43
CA GLU A 138 -7.57 -11.32 -9.36
C GLU A 138 -6.76 -12.36 -8.55
N HIS A 139 -5.46 -12.42 -8.79
CA HIS A 139 -4.53 -13.36 -8.18
C HIS A 139 -4.35 -13.18 -6.65
N LEU A 140 -4.81 -12.08 -6.05
CA LEU A 140 -4.70 -11.79 -4.62
C LEU A 140 -6.05 -11.61 -3.93
N ILE A 141 -7.11 -11.33 -4.71
CA ILE A 141 -8.34 -10.73 -4.18
C ILE A 141 -9.03 -11.62 -3.15
N ALA A 142 -8.94 -12.95 -3.30
CA ALA A 142 -9.48 -13.92 -2.35
C ALA A 142 -8.82 -13.79 -0.97
N GLY A 143 -7.48 -13.79 -0.94
CA GLY A 143 -6.70 -13.60 0.27
C GLY A 143 -6.90 -12.22 0.89
N LEU A 144 -6.71 -11.18 0.08
CA LEU A 144 -6.76 -9.78 0.50
C LEU A 144 -8.12 -9.39 1.07
N LEU A 145 -9.21 -9.60 0.31
CA LEU A 145 -10.55 -9.22 0.78
C LEU A 145 -11.06 -10.17 1.85
N GLY A 146 -10.65 -11.44 1.84
CA GLY A 146 -10.95 -12.35 2.95
C GLY A 146 -10.39 -11.87 4.29
N SER A 147 -9.15 -11.37 4.31
CA SER A 147 -8.55 -10.75 5.51
C SER A 147 -9.28 -9.48 5.94
N VAL A 148 -9.76 -8.67 5.00
CA VAL A 148 -10.56 -7.45 5.28
C VAL A 148 -11.92 -7.83 5.88
N VAL A 149 -12.61 -8.81 5.29
CA VAL A 149 -13.93 -9.27 5.75
C VAL A 149 -13.82 -9.94 7.12
N GLU A 150 -12.80 -10.77 7.37
CA GLU A 150 -12.54 -11.35 8.69
C GLU A 150 -12.28 -10.26 9.75
N ALA A 151 -11.47 -9.24 9.42
CA ALA A 151 -11.23 -8.10 10.30
C ALA A 151 -12.53 -7.33 10.59
N ALA A 152 -13.36 -7.08 9.58
CA ALA A 152 -14.65 -6.41 9.75
C ALA A 152 -15.61 -7.22 10.64
N HIS A 153 -15.66 -8.54 10.47
CA HIS A 153 -16.42 -9.43 11.36
C HIS A 153 -15.92 -9.36 12.80
N PHE A 154 -14.60 -9.39 13.00
CA PHE A 154 -14.01 -9.30 14.33
C PHE A 154 -14.36 -7.97 15.02
N LEU A 155 -14.16 -6.85 14.32
CA LEU A 155 -14.41 -5.49 14.81
C LEU A 155 -15.89 -5.18 15.01
N GLY A 156 -16.77 -5.88 14.29
CA GLY A 156 -18.21 -5.69 14.27
C GLY A 156 -18.64 -5.00 12.99
N VAL A 157 -19.27 -5.77 12.09
CA VAL A 157 -19.57 -5.38 10.70
C VAL A 157 -20.33 -4.06 10.61
N SER A 158 -21.30 -3.83 11.50
CA SER A 158 -22.08 -2.59 11.51
C SER A 158 -21.25 -1.33 11.80
N SER A 159 -20.07 -1.46 12.41
CA SER A 159 -19.14 -0.36 12.67
C SER A 159 -18.12 -0.15 11.55
N CYS A 160 -18.18 -0.96 10.49
CA CYS A 160 -17.24 -0.95 9.39
C CYS A 160 -17.88 -0.41 8.10
N ALA A 161 -17.03 0.11 7.23
CA ALA A 161 -17.33 0.32 5.81
C ALA A 161 -16.11 -0.13 4.98
N LEU A 162 -16.38 -0.60 3.76
CA LEU A 162 -15.38 -1.00 2.78
C LEU A 162 -15.60 -0.16 1.51
N SER A 163 -14.61 0.61 1.11
CA SER A 163 -14.59 1.34 -0.15
C SER A 163 -13.48 0.82 -1.04
N ILE A 164 -13.82 0.51 -2.29
CA ILE A 164 -12.91 0.03 -3.31
C ILE A 164 -13.10 0.88 -4.56
N VAL A 165 -11.99 1.41 -5.08
CA VAL A 165 -11.93 1.96 -6.43
C VAL A 165 -11.15 0.98 -7.29
N GLU A 166 -11.75 0.53 -8.38
CA GLU A 166 -11.11 -0.33 -9.38
C GLU A 166 -11.07 0.39 -10.73
N GLY A 167 -9.95 0.27 -11.44
CA GLY A 167 -9.86 0.83 -12.78
C GLY A 167 -8.89 0.09 -13.70
N ASN A 168 -9.33 -0.09 -14.95
CA ASN A 168 -8.52 -0.58 -16.06
C ASN A 168 -7.93 -2.00 -15.86
N SER A 169 -8.66 -2.93 -15.22
CA SER A 169 -8.29 -4.36 -15.19
C SER A 169 -8.76 -5.12 -16.44
N GLU A 170 -7.91 -5.99 -16.96
CA GLU A 170 -8.23 -6.95 -18.02
C GLU A 170 -8.61 -8.33 -17.45
N ASP A 171 -8.16 -8.64 -16.22
CA ASP A 171 -8.49 -9.85 -15.48
C ASP A 171 -9.91 -9.83 -14.85
N ALA A 172 -10.25 -10.85 -14.05
CA ALA A 172 -11.58 -10.96 -13.44
C ALA A 172 -11.83 -10.00 -12.25
N THR A 173 -10.87 -9.15 -11.86
CA THR A 173 -10.96 -8.27 -10.66
C THR A 173 -12.27 -7.51 -10.61
N ARG A 174 -12.62 -6.79 -11.68
CA ARG A 174 -13.85 -5.98 -11.74
C ARG A 174 -15.10 -6.82 -11.52
N ARG A 175 -15.15 -8.00 -12.14
CA ARG A 175 -16.31 -8.91 -12.07
C ARG A 175 -16.47 -9.49 -10.68
N ILE A 176 -15.37 -9.92 -10.06
CA ILE A 176 -15.35 -10.44 -8.68
C ILE A 176 -15.83 -9.37 -7.70
N LEU A 177 -15.30 -8.13 -7.79
CA LEU A 177 -15.71 -7.02 -6.93
C LEU A 177 -17.19 -6.65 -7.06
N THR A 178 -17.74 -6.78 -8.28
CA THR A 178 -19.17 -6.54 -8.55
C THR A 178 -20.04 -7.64 -7.94
N ALA A 179 -19.64 -8.90 -8.14
CA ALA A 179 -20.35 -10.07 -7.61
C ALA A 179 -20.37 -10.10 -6.07
N LEU A 180 -19.35 -9.52 -5.42
CA LEU A 180 -19.25 -9.46 -3.96
C LEU A 180 -20.27 -8.51 -3.30
N GLN A 181 -20.77 -7.52 -4.05
CA GLN A 181 -21.63 -6.46 -3.52
C GLN A 181 -22.89 -6.94 -2.79
N PRO A 182 -23.77 -7.77 -3.40
CA PRO A 182 -24.97 -8.26 -2.71
C PRO A 182 -24.63 -9.07 -1.46
N GLU A 183 -23.54 -9.83 -1.46
CA GLU A 183 -23.18 -10.67 -0.32
C GLU A 183 -22.64 -9.87 0.87
N LEU A 184 -21.80 -8.86 0.61
CA LEU A 184 -21.35 -7.94 1.67
C LEU A 184 -22.51 -7.16 2.28
N GLN A 185 -23.48 -6.76 1.45
CA GLN A 185 -24.70 -6.10 1.93
C GLN A 185 -25.56 -7.02 2.80
N LYS A 186 -25.69 -8.32 2.44
CA LYS A 186 -26.44 -9.31 3.24
C LYS A 186 -25.86 -9.48 4.65
N ILE A 187 -24.53 -9.45 4.81
CA ILE A 187 -23.89 -9.52 6.13
C ILE A 187 -23.87 -8.16 6.86
N GLY A 188 -24.41 -7.11 6.24
CA GLY A 188 -24.52 -5.76 6.81
C GLY A 188 -23.26 -4.91 6.66
N LEU A 189 -22.28 -5.32 5.84
CA LEU A 189 -21.09 -4.52 5.57
C LEU A 189 -21.43 -3.43 4.54
N ARG A 190 -21.24 -2.17 4.91
CA ARG A 190 -21.40 -1.04 3.99
C ARG A 190 -20.29 -1.10 2.94
N TYR A 191 -20.66 -1.31 1.70
CA TYR A 191 -19.73 -1.49 0.59
C TYR A 191 -19.92 -0.43 -0.49
N PHE A 192 -18.84 0.26 -0.84
CA PHE A 192 -18.78 1.29 -1.88
C PHE A 192 -17.81 0.84 -2.96
N LEU A 193 -18.32 0.48 -4.13
CA LEU A 193 -17.52 0.15 -5.29
C LEU A 193 -17.59 1.29 -6.32
N ASN A 194 -16.44 1.83 -6.70
CA ASN A 194 -16.33 2.80 -7.77
C ASN A 194 -15.47 2.23 -8.90
N LEU A 195 -16.05 2.10 -10.09
CA LEU A 195 -15.35 1.66 -11.29
C LEU A 195 -14.98 2.89 -12.11
N THR A 196 -13.69 3.05 -12.40
CA THR A 196 -13.16 4.25 -13.06
C THR A 196 -12.30 3.92 -14.27
N ASP A 197 -12.23 4.85 -15.21
CA ASP A 197 -11.36 4.86 -16.38
C ASP A 197 -10.03 5.59 -16.12
N ILE A 198 -9.87 6.25 -14.96
CA ILE A 198 -8.63 6.95 -14.60
C ILE A 198 -7.44 6.01 -14.70
N ASN A 199 -6.54 6.31 -15.63
CA ASN A 199 -5.38 5.49 -15.94
C ASN A 199 -4.08 6.22 -15.58
N PRO A 200 -3.38 5.83 -14.49
CA PRO A 200 -2.11 6.44 -14.11
C PRO A 200 -0.96 6.22 -15.09
N LYS A 201 -1.15 5.39 -16.13
CA LYS A 201 -0.19 5.20 -17.23
C LYS A 201 -0.32 6.27 -18.32
N VAL A 202 -1.37 7.10 -18.29
CA VAL A 202 -1.64 8.15 -19.27
C VAL A 202 -1.63 9.52 -18.58
N GLY A 203 -0.73 10.41 -19.03
CA GLY A 203 -0.57 11.75 -18.45
C GLY A 203 0.24 11.77 -17.15
N GLU A 204 -0.03 12.74 -16.28
CA GLU A 204 0.68 12.93 -15.02
C GLU A 204 0.34 11.85 -13.99
N ARG A 205 1.20 10.83 -13.89
CA ARG A 205 0.97 9.63 -13.07
C ARG A 205 0.61 9.93 -11.62
N ILE A 206 1.34 10.82 -10.95
CA ILE A 206 1.14 11.11 -9.52
C ILE A 206 -0.18 11.85 -9.29
N GLU A 207 -0.57 12.74 -10.21
CA GLU A 207 -1.87 13.40 -10.14
C GLU A 207 -3.01 12.37 -10.27
N LYS A 208 -2.91 11.43 -11.21
CA LYS A 208 -3.90 10.35 -11.37
C LYS A 208 -3.97 9.43 -10.15
N LEU A 209 -2.83 9.07 -9.55
CA LEU A 209 -2.81 8.28 -8.32
C LEU A 209 -3.46 9.04 -7.15
N ALA A 210 -3.20 10.34 -7.03
CA ALA A 210 -3.86 11.19 -6.05
C ALA A 210 -5.40 11.22 -6.25
N GLN A 211 -5.86 11.35 -7.50
CA GLN A 211 -7.28 11.28 -7.85
C GLN A 211 -7.91 9.95 -7.39
N LEU A 212 -7.28 8.82 -7.72
CA LEU A 212 -7.76 7.48 -7.32
C LEU A 212 -7.84 7.31 -5.80
N ARG A 213 -6.84 7.78 -5.06
CA ARG A 213 -6.85 7.69 -3.58
C ARG A 213 -7.88 8.61 -2.94
N ASN A 214 -8.14 9.77 -3.53
CA ASN A 214 -9.21 10.65 -3.06
C ASN A 214 -10.60 10.05 -3.36
N LEU A 215 -10.78 9.40 -4.51
CA LEU A 215 -12.03 8.72 -4.86
C LEU A 215 -12.40 7.61 -3.87
N VAL A 216 -11.42 6.84 -3.37
CA VAL A 216 -11.73 5.78 -2.39
C VAL A 216 -12.09 6.33 -1.00
N LEU A 217 -11.72 7.58 -0.71
CA LEU A 217 -12.11 8.29 0.51
C LEU A 217 -13.36 9.16 0.32
N GLU A 218 -13.92 9.21 -0.88
CA GLU A 218 -15.09 10.01 -1.22
C GLU A 218 -16.29 9.74 -0.29
N PRO A 219 -16.63 8.48 0.08
CA PRO A 219 -17.73 8.22 1.00
C PRO A 219 -17.63 8.90 2.38
N LEU A 220 -16.41 9.20 2.84
CA LEU A 220 -16.19 9.97 4.08
C LEU A 220 -16.38 11.47 3.84
N THR A 221 -15.93 11.98 2.70
CA THR A 221 -15.90 13.42 2.41
C THR A 221 -17.22 13.96 1.86
N SER A 222 -18.05 13.09 1.27
CA SER A 222 -19.42 13.36 0.85
C SER A 222 -20.49 13.01 1.91
N ASN A 223 -20.06 12.52 3.09
CA ASN A 223 -20.92 12.09 4.19
C ASN A 223 -21.87 10.93 3.83
N ALA A 224 -21.50 10.07 2.87
CA ALA A 224 -22.22 8.82 2.59
C ALA A 224 -22.18 7.86 3.79
N VAL A 225 -21.19 8.03 4.67
CA VAL A 225 -21.14 7.45 6.02
C VAL A 225 -20.80 8.50 7.05
N ALA A 226 -21.36 8.37 8.26
CA ALA A 226 -20.96 9.21 9.38
C ALA A 226 -19.60 8.72 9.93
N ALA A 227 -18.66 9.64 10.12
CA ALA A 227 -17.35 9.39 10.69
C ALA A 227 -16.94 10.55 11.59
N ASP A 228 -16.01 10.30 12.52
CA ASP A 228 -15.47 11.30 13.43
C ASP A 228 -13.94 11.24 13.49
N ALA A 229 -13.35 12.06 14.34
CA ALA A 229 -11.90 12.13 14.52
C ALA A 229 -11.26 10.80 15.00
N ASP A 230 -12.03 9.91 15.63
CA ASP A 230 -11.52 8.63 16.11
C ASP A 230 -11.64 7.51 15.07
N THR A 231 -12.47 7.69 14.03
CA THR A 231 -12.60 6.76 12.91
C THR A 231 -11.22 6.45 12.34
N THR A 232 -10.92 5.16 12.23
CA THR A 232 -9.66 4.66 11.67
C THR A 232 -9.88 4.29 10.22
N ILE A 233 -9.16 4.95 9.32
CA ILE A 233 -9.08 4.55 7.92
C ILE A 233 -7.96 3.50 7.81
N VAL A 234 -8.26 2.31 7.32
CA VAL A 234 -7.29 1.25 7.02
C VAL A 234 -7.16 1.18 5.51
N PHE A 235 -6.09 1.76 4.98
CA PHE A 235 -5.83 1.82 3.54
C PHE A 235 -4.84 0.72 3.16
N ILE A 236 -5.24 -0.14 2.23
CA ILE A 236 -4.51 -1.35 1.84
C ILE A 236 -4.31 -1.32 0.32
N ASN A 237 -3.06 -1.48 -0.11
CA ASN A 237 -2.74 -1.71 -1.52
C ASN A 237 -3.07 -3.17 -1.92
N ASP A 238 -2.71 -3.56 -3.13
CA ASP A 238 -2.77 -4.92 -3.68
C ASP A 238 -1.67 -5.85 -3.09
N VAL A 239 -1.66 -5.98 -1.75
CA VAL A 239 -0.75 -6.85 -1.00
C VAL A 239 -1.45 -8.12 -0.51
N SER A 240 -0.71 -9.08 0.03
CA SER A 240 -1.25 -10.28 0.69
C SER A 240 -1.08 -10.20 2.22
N PRO A 241 -1.97 -9.48 2.94
CA PRO A 241 -1.95 -9.37 4.39
C PRO A 241 -2.72 -10.51 5.06
N CYS A 242 -2.33 -10.84 6.28
CA CYS A 242 -3.19 -11.59 7.20
C CYS A 242 -4.10 -10.66 8.00
N THR A 243 -5.21 -11.17 8.51
CA THR A 243 -6.13 -10.43 9.39
C THR A 243 -5.43 -9.82 10.61
N GLU A 244 -4.46 -10.54 11.20
CA GLU A 244 -3.64 -10.02 12.29
C GLU A 244 -2.79 -8.80 11.90
N ASP A 245 -2.37 -8.68 10.63
CA ASP A 245 -1.59 -7.54 10.14
C ASP A 245 -2.46 -6.28 10.15
N LEU A 246 -3.70 -6.39 9.66
CA LEU A 246 -4.65 -5.28 9.60
C LEU A 246 -5.09 -4.83 11.00
N LEU A 247 -5.36 -5.78 11.89
CA LEU A 247 -5.76 -5.48 13.26
C LEU A 247 -4.61 -4.92 14.08
N GLU A 248 -3.36 -5.34 13.83
CA GLU A 248 -2.19 -4.77 14.50
C GLU A 248 -1.92 -3.32 14.09
N LEU A 249 -2.15 -2.94 12.81
CA LEU A 249 -2.10 -1.54 12.39
C LEU A 249 -3.08 -0.69 13.20
N VAL A 250 -4.34 -1.13 13.29
CA VAL A 250 -5.38 -0.44 14.07
C VAL A 250 -5.03 -0.41 15.57
N HIS A 251 -4.54 -1.53 16.10
CA HIS A 251 -4.10 -1.66 17.49
C HIS A 251 -3.02 -0.63 17.83
N GLN A 252 -1.94 -0.61 17.07
CA GLN A 252 -0.80 0.27 17.33
C GLN A 252 -1.16 1.74 17.11
N ARG A 253 -2.03 2.07 16.13
CA ARG A 253 -2.55 3.44 16.01
C ARG A 253 -3.18 3.90 17.32
N ARG A 254 -4.08 3.07 17.88
CA ARG A 254 -4.81 3.38 19.13
C ARG A 254 -3.89 3.36 20.34
N LEU A 255 -3.05 2.32 20.46
CA LEU A 255 -2.13 2.15 21.58
C LEU A 255 -1.18 3.34 21.67
N GLN A 256 -0.52 3.71 20.57
CA GLN A 256 0.48 4.77 20.54
C GLN A 256 -0.13 6.18 20.51
N HIS A 257 -1.45 6.30 20.39
CA HIS A 257 -2.14 7.53 20.02
C HIS A 257 -1.53 8.17 18.76
N ALA A 258 -1.18 7.33 17.79
CA ALA A 258 -0.60 7.75 16.52
C ALA A 258 -1.68 8.34 15.61
N ASP A 259 -1.28 9.28 14.78
CA ASP A 259 -2.13 9.84 13.73
C ASP A 259 -2.15 8.88 12.53
N MET A 260 -1.04 8.17 12.28
CA MET A 260 -0.88 7.19 11.21
C MET A 260 0.13 6.09 11.60
N THR A 261 -0.14 4.85 11.21
CA THR A 261 0.77 3.70 11.37
C THR A 261 0.86 2.92 10.08
N CYS A 262 2.08 2.56 9.63
CA CYS A 262 2.31 1.77 8.42
C CYS A 262 2.96 0.42 8.71
N ALA A 263 2.77 -0.54 7.82
CA ALA A 263 3.48 -1.82 7.84
C ALA A 263 4.94 -1.69 7.35
N MET A 264 5.67 -2.80 7.34
CA MET A 264 6.90 -2.97 6.56
C MET A 264 6.57 -3.64 5.22
N ASP A 265 6.99 -2.99 4.14
CA ASP A 265 6.69 -3.38 2.78
C ASP A 265 7.92 -3.99 2.09
N TRP A 266 7.73 -5.16 1.49
CA TRP A 266 8.83 -5.95 0.95
C TRP A 266 8.54 -6.40 -0.48
N THR A 267 9.63 -6.57 -1.21
CA THR A 267 9.67 -7.26 -2.50
C THR A 267 10.93 -8.13 -2.56
N TYR A 268 11.08 -8.91 -3.63
CA TYR A 268 12.29 -9.70 -3.91
C TYR A 268 12.98 -9.19 -5.18
N ALA A 269 13.68 -8.05 -5.07
CA ALA A 269 14.57 -7.55 -6.13
C ALA A 269 15.83 -8.42 -6.33
N GLY A 270 16.07 -9.36 -5.42
CA GLY A 270 17.12 -10.37 -5.47
C GLY A 270 16.75 -11.58 -4.62
N LYS A 271 17.76 -12.35 -4.18
CA LYS A 271 17.49 -13.53 -3.33
C LYS A 271 16.87 -13.11 -1.99
N GLU A 272 17.40 -12.09 -1.32
CA GLU A 272 16.89 -11.66 -0.01
C GLU A 272 15.80 -10.59 -0.16
N PRO A 273 14.83 -10.51 0.77
CA PRO A 273 13.77 -9.51 0.69
C PRO A 273 14.35 -8.10 0.82
N THR A 274 13.79 -7.18 0.05
CA THR A 274 14.22 -5.79 -0.07
C THR A 274 13.04 -4.89 0.30
N PHE A 275 13.29 -3.85 1.10
CA PHE A 275 12.24 -2.88 1.42
C PHE A 275 11.80 -2.15 0.15
N TYR A 276 10.51 -2.24 -0.20
CA TYR A 276 10.01 -1.81 -1.51
C TYR A 276 9.80 -0.29 -1.59
N ASP A 277 9.14 0.28 -0.58
CA ASP A 277 8.62 1.65 -0.59
C ASP A 277 9.68 2.74 -0.29
N VAL A 278 10.94 2.51 -0.68
CA VAL A 278 12.08 3.42 -0.41
C VAL A 278 11.89 4.81 -1.02
N TRP A 279 11.13 4.92 -2.12
CA TRP A 279 10.83 6.22 -2.73
C TRP A 279 9.92 7.07 -1.84
N VAL A 280 9.02 6.43 -1.10
CA VAL A 280 8.01 7.08 -0.24
C VAL A 280 8.54 7.29 1.18
N ALA A 281 9.13 6.26 1.77
CA ALA A 281 9.41 6.20 3.18
C ALA A 281 10.57 7.11 3.59
N ARG A 282 10.38 7.86 4.67
CA ARG A 282 11.40 8.77 5.24
C ARG A 282 11.48 8.57 6.74
N THR A 283 12.67 8.29 7.24
CA THR A 283 12.98 8.30 8.68
C THR A 283 12.59 9.64 9.32
N ILE A 284 12.54 9.70 10.64
CA ILE A 284 12.26 10.98 11.33
C ILE A 284 13.32 12.05 11.06
N LYS A 285 14.51 11.65 10.58
CA LYS A 285 15.58 12.55 10.13
C LYS A 285 15.44 12.99 8.66
N GLY A 286 14.38 12.56 7.97
CA GLY A 286 14.10 12.91 6.58
C GLY A 286 14.88 12.12 5.54
N ASP A 287 15.69 11.12 5.89
CA ASP A 287 16.39 10.23 4.92
C ASP A 287 15.52 9.01 4.56
N GLY A 288 15.82 8.37 3.43
CA GLY A 288 15.23 7.08 3.06
C GLY A 288 15.55 5.96 4.05
N PHE A 289 14.78 4.87 3.99
CA PHE A 289 15.00 3.71 4.89
C PHE A 289 16.31 2.98 4.61
N PHE A 290 16.82 3.06 3.40
CA PHE A 290 18.19 2.71 3.07
C PHE A 290 18.73 3.70 2.05
N GLN A 291 20.05 3.72 1.89
CA GLN A 291 20.71 4.64 0.97
C GLN A 291 20.63 4.10 -0.46
N ILE A 292 20.18 4.94 -1.40
CA ILE A 292 20.34 4.69 -2.83
C ILE A 292 21.67 5.33 -3.25
N PRO A 293 22.66 4.55 -3.73
CA PRO A 293 23.94 5.11 -4.14
C PRO A 293 23.81 5.99 -5.40
N PRO A 294 24.86 6.76 -5.76
CA PRO A 294 24.83 7.65 -6.92
C PRO A 294 24.55 6.94 -8.25
N ASP A 295 24.86 5.65 -8.34
CA ASP A 295 24.55 4.80 -9.50
C ASP A 295 23.10 4.33 -9.56
N GLY A 296 22.23 4.82 -8.66
CA GLY A 296 20.80 4.50 -8.62
C GLY A 296 20.47 3.04 -8.28
N SER A 297 21.46 2.21 -7.95
CA SER A 297 21.27 0.81 -7.64
C SER A 297 20.61 0.60 -6.27
N TRP A 298 20.09 -0.60 -6.04
CA TRP A 298 19.57 -1.01 -4.73
C TRP A 298 20.59 -1.84 -3.96
N SER A 299 21.88 -1.67 -4.25
CA SER A 299 22.98 -2.47 -3.69
C SER A 299 23.12 -2.34 -2.17
N GLN A 300 22.60 -1.26 -1.57
CA GLN A 300 22.61 -1.01 -0.12
C GLN A 300 21.26 -1.30 0.56
N ALA A 301 20.33 -1.98 -0.12
CA ALA A 301 18.97 -2.20 0.38
C ALA A 301 18.87 -3.02 1.69
N TRP A 302 19.92 -3.77 2.04
CA TRP A 302 19.97 -4.58 3.25
C TRP A 302 20.56 -3.86 4.46
N ASP A 303 21.18 -2.69 4.27
CA ASP A 303 21.64 -1.85 5.39
C ASP A 303 20.58 -0.79 5.75
N ILE A 304 19.40 -1.29 6.12
CA ILE A 304 18.26 -0.44 6.49
C ILE A 304 18.60 0.35 7.76
N PHE A 305 18.31 1.64 7.72
CA PHE A 305 18.51 2.63 8.79
C PHE A 305 19.98 2.88 9.17
N ALA A 306 20.93 2.68 8.24
CA ALA A 306 22.36 2.94 8.48
C ALA A 306 22.64 4.35 9.04
N GLY A 307 21.94 5.37 8.52
CA GLY A 307 22.04 6.77 8.96
C GLY A 307 21.22 7.12 10.20
N ASP A 308 20.47 6.17 10.77
CA ASP A 308 19.59 6.42 11.91
C ASP A 308 19.67 5.29 12.97
N PRO A 309 20.70 5.30 13.83
CA PRO A 309 20.94 4.22 14.80
C PRO A 309 19.79 3.97 15.79
N ASP A 310 19.06 5.02 16.18
CA ASP A 310 17.93 4.88 17.11
C ASP A 310 16.76 4.15 16.45
N THR A 311 16.41 4.54 15.22
CA THR A 311 15.43 3.83 14.40
C THR A 311 15.89 2.41 14.11
N LYS A 312 17.16 2.22 13.75
CA LYS A 312 17.76 0.89 13.50
C LYS A 312 17.60 -0.03 14.72
N ARG A 313 17.90 0.45 15.93
CA ARG A 313 17.72 -0.31 17.17
C ARG A 313 16.25 -0.72 17.36
N ARG A 314 15.32 0.23 17.27
CA ARG A 314 13.87 -0.07 17.42
C ARG A 314 13.37 -1.07 16.37
N TYR A 315 13.79 -0.93 15.11
CA TYR A 315 13.48 -1.87 14.04
C TYR A 315 14.02 -3.28 14.32
N MET A 316 15.26 -3.40 14.78
CA MET A 316 15.87 -4.69 15.14
C MET A 316 15.09 -5.38 16.26
N ASP A 317 14.72 -4.61 17.29
CA ASP A 317 13.94 -5.06 18.45
C ASP A 317 12.44 -5.26 18.15
N LYS A 318 12.00 -5.01 16.90
CA LYS A 318 10.60 -5.07 16.47
C LYS A 318 9.68 -4.10 17.23
N ASN A 319 10.25 -3.01 17.73
CA ASN A 319 9.52 -1.92 18.38
C ASN A 319 9.05 -0.88 17.34
N PRO A 320 7.81 -0.36 17.45
CA PRO A 320 7.33 0.76 16.63
C PRO A 320 8.27 1.97 16.68
N PHE A 321 8.46 2.65 15.55
CA PHE A 321 9.32 3.83 15.45
C PHE A 321 8.66 4.94 14.63
N GLN A 322 8.89 6.20 15.05
CA GLN A 322 8.35 7.38 14.36
C GLN A 322 9.11 7.65 13.06
N VAL A 323 8.39 8.16 12.06
CA VAL A 323 8.90 8.48 10.74
C VAL A 323 8.35 9.83 10.26
N PHE A 324 9.04 10.45 9.29
CA PHE A 324 8.48 11.61 8.60
C PHE A 324 7.40 11.18 7.60
N ALA A 325 7.60 10.09 6.87
CA ALA A 325 6.64 9.58 5.90
C ALA A 325 6.71 8.05 5.78
N CYS A 326 5.56 7.42 5.58
CA CYS A 326 5.43 6.01 5.19
C CYS A 326 4.08 5.79 4.48
N TRP A 327 4.00 4.71 3.71
CA TRP A 327 2.73 4.19 3.19
C TRP A 327 2.76 2.67 3.26
N ASN A 328 3.82 2.09 2.70
CA ASN A 328 4.36 0.76 2.94
C ASN A 328 3.31 -0.34 2.78
N GLY A 329 2.63 -0.38 1.64
CA GLY A 329 1.64 -1.41 1.28
C GLY A 329 0.32 -1.38 2.07
N ALA A 330 0.34 -1.09 3.37
CA ALA A 330 -0.84 -0.96 4.22
C ALA A 330 -0.60 0.02 5.38
N THR A 331 -1.60 0.86 5.63
CA THR A 331 -1.55 1.89 6.68
C THR A 331 -2.89 2.05 7.39
N ALA A 332 -2.85 2.47 8.64
CA ALA A 332 -4.02 2.88 9.41
C ALA A 332 -3.84 4.32 9.91
N PHE A 333 -4.78 5.22 9.62
CA PHE A 333 -4.70 6.62 10.03
C PHE A 333 -6.04 7.19 10.50
N THR A 334 -5.97 8.31 11.20
CA THR A 334 -7.14 9.06 11.66
C THR A 334 -7.94 9.66 10.50
N ALA A 335 -9.27 9.62 10.56
CA ALA A 335 -10.12 10.34 9.61
C ALA A 335 -10.14 11.86 9.84
N ALA A 336 -9.73 12.34 11.02
CA ALA A 336 -9.74 13.76 11.38
C ALA A 336 -9.19 14.72 10.30
N PRO A 337 -7.98 14.52 9.73
CA PRO A 337 -7.44 15.38 8.67
C PRO A 337 -8.27 15.34 7.39
N ILE A 338 -8.86 14.19 7.03
CA ILE A 338 -9.72 14.04 5.85
C ILE A 338 -11.04 14.80 6.02
N LEU A 339 -11.56 14.81 7.25
CA LEU A 339 -12.79 15.51 7.63
C LEU A 339 -12.56 17.02 7.89
N GLY A 340 -11.31 17.48 7.93
CA GLY A 340 -10.96 18.89 8.23
C GLY A 340 -11.06 19.25 9.72
N LEU A 341 -11.09 18.23 10.58
CA LEU A 341 -11.11 18.39 12.03
C LEU A 341 -9.71 18.80 12.55
N PRO A 342 -9.62 19.48 13.71
CA PRO A 342 -8.33 19.87 14.29
C PRO A 342 -7.59 18.68 14.89
N ALA A 343 -6.26 18.73 14.84
CA ALA A 343 -5.42 17.82 15.61
C ALA A 343 -5.55 18.11 17.11
N GLU A 344 -5.25 17.10 17.93
CA GLU A 344 -5.20 17.25 19.39
C GLU A 344 -4.20 18.35 19.81
N PRO A 345 -4.52 19.15 20.84
CA PRO A 345 -3.62 20.21 21.33
C PRO A 345 -2.22 19.70 21.67
N GLY A 346 -1.19 20.49 21.32
CA GLY A 346 0.20 20.19 21.68
C GLY A 346 0.89 19.11 20.82
N ARG A 347 0.34 18.75 19.65
CA ARG A 347 0.91 17.71 18.75
C ARG A 347 1.78 18.21 17.58
N GLY A 348 2.05 19.50 17.45
CA GLY A 348 2.97 20.00 16.42
C GLY A 348 3.28 21.50 16.51
N PRO A 349 4.33 21.97 15.79
CA PRO A 349 4.78 23.38 15.78
C PRO A 349 3.75 24.37 15.23
N ILE A 350 2.82 23.89 14.40
CA ILE A 350 1.95 24.72 13.58
C ILE A 350 0.51 24.35 13.91
N GLY A 351 0.02 24.86 15.04
CA GLY A 351 -1.40 24.88 15.38
C GLY A 351 -2.16 25.85 14.46
N LYS A 352 -2.09 25.67 13.14
CA LYS A 352 -2.90 26.47 12.21
C LYS A 352 -4.34 26.00 12.27
N ALA A 353 -5.21 26.98 12.42
CA ALA A 353 -6.63 26.86 12.67
C ALA A 353 -7.31 25.80 11.78
N SER A 354 -8.16 25.03 12.45
CA SER A 354 -9.15 24.08 11.95
C SER A 354 -9.82 24.49 10.64
N GLY A 355 -10.11 23.50 9.77
CA GLY A 355 -11.14 23.61 8.73
C GLY A 355 -10.74 23.14 7.33
N ALA A 356 -9.45 23.08 6.99
CA ALA A 356 -9.01 22.64 5.67
C ALA A 356 -8.61 21.16 5.68
N ARG A 357 -9.29 20.38 4.83
CA ARG A 357 -9.08 18.95 4.66
C ARG A 357 -7.69 18.66 4.08
N VAL A 358 -7.08 17.56 4.51
CA VAL A 358 -5.93 16.95 3.84
C VAL A 358 -6.46 15.99 2.78
N ALA A 359 -5.89 16.05 1.58
CA ALA A 359 -6.21 15.17 0.48
C ALA A 359 -4.91 14.73 -0.21
N PHE A 360 -4.94 13.60 -0.91
CA PHE A 360 -3.84 13.23 -1.79
C PHE A 360 -3.73 14.26 -2.91
N ARG A 361 -2.52 14.63 -3.30
CA ARG A 361 -2.29 15.68 -4.28
C ARG A 361 -1.00 15.46 -5.06
N TYR A 362 -0.90 16.18 -6.16
CA TYR A 362 0.36 16.39 -6.87
C TYR A 362 1.24 17.43 -6.14
N ASN A 363 2.52 17.52 -6.51
CA ASN A 363 3.41 18.54 -5.96
C ASN A 363 2.99 19.94 -6.47
N ARG A 364 3.14 20.94 -5.62
CA ARG A 364 2.94 22.35 -5.99
C ARG A 364 4.17 22.88 -6.72
N GLU A 365 4.01 24.01 -7.41
CA GLU A 365 5.15 24.72 -8.00
C GLU A 365 6.17 25.09 -6.92
N GLY A 366 7.45 24.78 -7.16
CA GLY A 366 8.53 24.98 -6.18
C GLY A 366 8.62 23.94 -5.05
N GLU A 367 7.74 22.93 -5.05
CA GLU A 367 7.80 21.79 -4.15
C GLU A 367 8.57 20.61 -4.77
N CYS A 368 9.22 19.81 -3.94
CA CYS A 368 9.79 18.53 -4.37
C CYS A 368 8.78 17.66 -5.14
N TYR A 369 9.20 17.13 -6.29
CA TYR A 369 8.48 16.07 -6.98
C TYR A 369 8.56 14.77 -6.17
N ALA A 370 7.42 14.32 -5.66
CA ALA A 370 7.32 13.17 -4.77
C ALA A 370 5.99 12.44 -4.97
N GLY A 371 5.95 11.17 -4.55
CA GLY A 371 4.71 10.41 -4.54
C GLY A 371 3.63 11.06 -3.67
N GLU A 372 2.38 10.89 -4.06
CA GLU A 372 1.22 11.41 -3.33
C GLU A 372 1.15 10.95 -1.86
N PRO A 373 1.65 9.76 -1.43
CA PRO A 373 1.62 9.38 -0.01
C PRO A 373 2.66 10.14 0.82
N THR A 374 3.80 10.50 0.21
CA THR A 374 4.82 11.33 0.86
C THR A 374 4.32 12.75 1.05
N LEU A 375 3.66 13.32 0.02
CA LEU A 375 3.02 14.62 0.12
C LEU A 375 1.86 14.62 1.11
N PHE A 376 1.10 13.52 1.19
CA PHE A 376 0.06 13.32 2.20
C PHE A 376 0.65 13.36 3.62
N CYS A 377 1.72 12.60 3.90
CA CYS A 377 2.39 12.63 5.20
C CYS A 377 2.94 14.02 5.54
N LYS A 378 3.53 14.72 4.56
CA LYS A 378 3.99 16.10 4.72
C LYS A 378 2.83 17.04 5.10
N ASP A 379 1.68 16.90 4.45
CA ASP A 379 0.50 17.70 4.78
C ASP A 379 -0.09 17.32 6.14
N LEU A 380 -0.02 16.05 6.57
CA LEU A 380 -0.35 15.64 7.93
C LEU A 380 0.53 16.36 8.96
N TRP A 381 1.85 16.34 8.77
CA TRP A 381 2.80 17.08 9.62
C TRP A 381 2.47 18.57 9.69
N TRP A 382 2.20 19.19 8.54
CA TRP A 382 1.82 20.61 8.47
C TRP A 382 0.55 20.95 9.25
N ARG A 383 -0.37 19.99 9.33
CA ARG A 383 -1.66 20.12 10.03
C ARG A 383 -1.62 19.66 11.48
N GLY A 384 -0.45 19.32 12.01
CA GLY A 384 -0.27 18.88 13.40
C GLY A 384 -0.55 17.39 13.65
N TYR A 385 -0.67 16.59 12.59
CA TYR A 385 -0.84 15.13 12.62
C TYR A 385 0.49 14.39 12.41
N GLY A 386 1.54 14.82 13.12
CA GLY A 386 2.92 14.35 12.94
C GLY A 386 3.26 13.02 13.62
N ARG A 387 2.33 12.38 14.34
CA ARG A 387 2.58 11.10 14.99
C ARG A 387 2.41 9.95 13.99
N ILE A 388 3.35 9.87 13.05
CA ILE A 388 3.41 8.85 12.00
C ILE A 388 4.44 7.80 12.41
N ALA A 389 4.06 6.53 12.43
CA ALA A 389 4.94 5.45 12.83
C ALA A 389 4.93 4.26 11.87
N VAL A 390 6.00 3.47 11.88
CA VAL A 390 6.06 2.16 11.24
C VAL A 390 6.04 1.09 12.32
N ILE A 391 5.29 0.01 12.04
CA ILE A 391 5.11 -1.13 12.92
C ILE A 391 5.92 -2.32 12.35
N PRO A 392 7.15 -2.56 12.82
CA PRO A 392 8.06 -3.53 12.19
C PRO A 392 7.72 -5.00 12.43
N SER A 393 6.75 -5.29 13.31
CA SER A 393 6.18 -6.64 13.45
C SER A 393 5.34 -7.03 12.23
N ILE A 394 4.78 -6.06 11.50
CA ILE A 394 3.91 -6.28 10.36
C ILE A 394 4.74 -6.25 9.07
N ASN A 395 4.81 -7.38 8.38
CA ASN A 395 5.61 -7.54 7.17
C ASN A 395 4.72 -8.08 6.04
N ILE A 396 4.60 -7.33 4.95
CA ILE A 396 3.70 -7.63 3.82
C ILE A 396 4.45 -7.63 2.48
N GLU A 397 3.84 -8.27 1.48
CA GLU A 397 4.38 -8.48 0.13
C GLU A 397 3.21 -8.53 -0.88
N TYR A 398 3.50 -8.44 -2.18
CA TYR A 398 2.54 -8.30 -3.29
C TYR A 398 2.13 -9.61 -3.98
N SER A 399 2.44 -10.77 -3.40
CA SER A 399 2.01 -12.08 -3.91
C SER A 399 1.90 -13.09 -2.78
N ASP A 400 1.06 -14.11 -2.92
CA ASP A 400 0.94 -15.17 -1.90
C ASP A 400 2.22 -16.00 -1.77
N GLU A 401 2.92 -16.25 -2.88
CA GLU A 401 4.17 -17.03 -2.90
C GLU A 401 5.28 -16.29 -2.15
N ALA A 402 5.56 -15.03 -2.53
CA ALA A 402 6.61 -14.28 -1.88
C ALA A 402 6.20 -13.80 -0.47
N SER A 403 4.91 -13.60 -0.18
CA SER A 403 4.41 -13.43 1.19
C SER A 403 4.67 -14.67 2.04
N THR A 404 4.39 -15.87 1.53
CA THR A 404 4.68 -17.13 2.25
C THR A 404 6.17 -17.23 2.57
N ARG A 405 7.03 -16.89 1.61
CA ARG A 405 8.48 -16.85 1.79
C ARG A 405 8.89 -15.79 2.83
N LEU A 406 8.29 -14.61 2.76
CA LEU A 406 8.56 -13.49 3.65
C LEU A 406 8.15 -13.82 5.09
N LYS A 407 6.95 -14.36 5.31
CA LYS A 407 6.45 -14.74 6.64
C LYS A 407 7.28 -15.86 7.27
N LYS A 408 7.82 -16.80 6.47
CA LYS A 408 8.79 -17.81 6.96
C LYS A 408 10.09 -17.16 7.47
N LEU A 409 10.58 -16.14 6.77
CA LEU A 409 11.84 -15.47 7.10
C LEU A 409 11.70 -14.43 8.22
N LYS A 410 10.71 -13.55 8.11
CA LYS A 410 10.48 -12.41 9.01
C LYS A 410 9.44 -12.68 10.09
N GLY A 411 8.74 -13.80 10.05
CA GLY A 411 7.68 -14.14 11.00
C GLY A 411 6.33 -13.52 10.66
N PHE A 412 5.30 -14.15 11.20
CA PHE A 412 3.95 -13.60 11.33
C PHE A 412 3.89 -12.54 12.42
N THR A 413 2.87 -11.68 12.39
CA THR A 413 2.75 -10.56 13.34
C THR A 413 2.59 -11.08 14.77
N SER A 414 1.77 -12.11 14.98
CA SER A 414 1.59 -12.82 16.25
C SER A 414 2.89 -13.31 16.90
N ARG A 415 3.89 -13.70 16.10
CA ARG A 415 5.20 -14.15 16.64
C ARG A 415 5.87 -13.04 17.45
N TRP A 416 5.78 -11.80 16.96
CA TRP A 416 6.44 -10.65 17.56
C TRP A 416 5.60 -10.05 18.67
N THR A 417 4.29 -9.97 18.48
CA THR A 417 3.38 -9.40 19.49
C THR A 417 3.28 -10.28 20.74
N ALA A 418 3.48 -11.60 20.62
CA ALA A 418 3.56 -12.50 21.78
C ALA A 418 4.77 -12.24 22.70
N GLN A 419 5.79 -11.54 22.21
CA GLN A 419 7.03 -11.20 22.93
C GLN A 419 7.13 -9.70 23.21
N GLU A 420 6.04 -8.96 22.99
CA GLU A 420 6.04 -7.50 23.08
C GLU A 420 6.20 -7.01 24.52
N ASP A 421 7.23 -6.21 24.77
CA ASP A 421 7.32 -5.39 25.99
C ASP A 421 6.61 -4.05 25.75
N LEU A 422 5.40 -3.92 26.31
CA LEU A 422 4.56 -2.73 26.19
C LEU A 422 5.23 -1.43 26.65
N THR A 423 6.24 -1.50 27.53
CA THR A 423 6.98 -0.30 27.96
C THR A 423 8.00 0.12 26.91
N ALA A 424 8.73 -0.84 26.34
CA ALA A 424 9.72 -0.61 25.29
C ALA A 424 9.08 -0.20 23.95
N THR A 425 7.84 -0.65 23.67
CA THR A 425 7.16 -0.34 22.41
C THR A 425 6.56 1.06 22.33
N ARG A 426 6.39 1.76 23.46
CA ARG A 426 5.91 3.14 23.47
C ARG A 426 6.86 4.06 22.72
N ILE A 427 6.31 4.83 21.79
CA ILE A 427 7.06 5.85 21.05
C ILE A 427 7.14 7.12 21.89
N VAL A 428 8.36 7.62 22.08
CA VAL A 428 8.59 9.01 22.52
C VAL A 428 8.54 9.88 21.28
N TRP A 429 7.42 10.58 21.11
CA TRP A 429 7.14 11.35 19.89
C TRP A 429 7.98 12.64 19.82
N GLN A 430 8.70 12.82 18.72
CA GLN A 430 9.26 14.09 18.30
C GLN A 430 8.12 14.97 17.77
N VAL A 431 7.99 16.17 18.33
CA VAL A 431 6.93 17.14 18.00
C VAL A 431 7.26 17.87 16.71
N GLU A 432 8.54 18.17 16.49
CA GLU A 432 9.02 18.87 15.32
C GLU A 432 9.34 17.90 14.18
N PRO A 433 8.93 18.20 12.93
CA PRO A 433 9.40 17.49 11.75
C PRO A 433 10.90 17.78 11.51
N PRO A 434 11.60 16.97 10.68
CA PRO A 434 12.98 17.28 10.34
C PRO A 434 13.07 18.60 9.56
N GLU A 435 14.14 19.39 9.77
CA GLU A 435 14.35 20.65 9.04
C GLU A 435 14.35 20.47 7.52
N LYS A 436 14.92 19.35 7.06
CA LYS A 436 15.00 18.97 5.67
C LYS A 436 14.65 17.51 5.50
N TRP A 437 14.24 17.16 4.29
CA TRP A 437 14.02 15.78 3.89
C TRP A 437 14.61 15.52 2.52
N LYS A 438 14.86 14.24 2.24
CA LYS A 438 15.48 13.79 1.00
C LYS A 438 14.45 13.68 -0.10
N CYS A 439 14.44 14.69 -0.97
CA CYS A 439 13.70 14.69 -2.21
C CYS A 439 14.38 13.75 -3.22
N MET A 440 13.62 12.87 -3.86
CA MET A 440 14.15 11.90 -4.82
C MET A 440 13.40 12.05 -6.14
N HIS A 441 13.84 12.96 -7.02
CA HIS A 441 13.24 13.12 -8.35
C HIS A 441 13.39 11.85 -9.20
N GLY A 442 14.44 11.09 -8.90
CA GLY A 442 14.71 9.73 -9.36
C GLY A 442 15.89 9.17 -8.59
N TRP A 443 16.29 7.93 -8.88
CA TRP A 443 17.36 7.27 -8.13
C TRP A 443 18.72 7.99 -8.20
N TRP A 444 18.98 8.66 -9.33
CA TRP A 444 20.22 9.38 -9.62
C TRP A 444 20.19 10.86 -9.20
N ASN A 445 19.02 11.40 -8.82
CA ASN A 445 18.84 12.80 -8.47
C ASN A 445 18.13 12.91 -7.11
N GLN A 446 18.95 12.94 -6.06
CA GLN A 446 18.52 12.98 -4.67
C GLN A 446 19.08 14.26 -4.03
N VAL A 447 18.20 15.10 -3.47
CA VAL A 447 18.58 16.40 -2.88
C VAL A 447 17.87 16.62 -1.56
N TRP A 448 18.56 17.23 -0.60
CA TRP A 448 17.96 17.64 0.67
C TRP A 448 17.28 18.99 0.52
N VAL A 449 15.98 19.05 0.81
CA VAL A 449 15.17 20.26 0.67
C VAL A 449 14.43 20.56 1.97
N PRO A 450 14.08 21.83 2.26
CA PRO A 450 13.26 22.16 3.42
C PRO A 450 11.96 21.34 3.44
N TRP A 451 11.58 20.80 4.60
CA TRP A 451 10.37 19.96 4.70
C TRP A 451 9.10 20.74 4.37
N ASN A 452 9.04 22.02 4.70
CA ASN A 452 7.89 22.91 4.56
C ASN A 452 7.87 23.71 3.25
N GLN A 453 8.62 23.32 2.21
CA GLN A 453 8.51 23.95 0.88
C GLN A 453 7.03 24.11 0.47
N THR A 454 6.65 25.28 -0.02
CA THR A 454 5.29 25.63 -0.48
C THR A 454 4.17 25.58 0.56
N LEU A 455 4.54 25.44 1.84
CA LEU A 455 3.62 25.51 2.97
C LEU A 455 3.80 26.85 3.69
N SER A 456 2.74 27.66 3.73
CA SER A 456 2.77 29.02 4.28
C SER A 456 1.77 29.25 5.39
#